data_AF-A0A258DU48-F1
#
_entry.id   AF-A0A258DU48-F1
#
_cell.length_a   1.000
_cell.length_b   1.000
_cell.length_c   1.000
_cell.angle_alpha   90.00
_cell.angle_beta   90.00
_cell.angle_gamma   90.00
#
_symmetry.space_group_name_H-M   'P 1'
#
loop_
_entity.id
_entity.type
_entity.pdbx_description
1 polymer ?
#
loop_
_entity_poly.entity_id
_entity_poly.type
_entity_poly.pdbx_seq_one_letter_code
_entity_poly.pdbx_strand_id
1 'polypeptide(L)'
;ILNLGLSSLAFVLLPFEELVKLNSSAIVLSFIVGPVAVVALRHLLADARRPLKLPRVQLIAGAAFIISTLIVFWSGWPTVWRLGVCLLIGVVLFLTNSRTRLAHGMDLAEAAWLPPYFAGLGAFSYLGTFGGIGLIGFGWDIALIAVFSLVMFRFAVRCRLSPEKFAVQIAEERAKEIADSGRTVDAL
;
A
#
# COMPACT_ATOMS: atom_id res chain seq x y z
N ILE A 1 -7.17 -5.81 22.80
CA ILE A 1 -8.61 -6.12 22.96
C ILE A 1 -9.39 -5.84 21.66
N LEU A 2 -9.34 -4.63 21.08
CA LEU A 2 -10.03 -4.30 19.82
C LEU A 2 -9.69 -5.21 18.63
N ASN A 3 -8.40 -5.43 18.34
CA ASN A 3 -7.99 -6.31 17.24
C ASN A 3 -8.47 -7.77 17.43
N LEU A 4 -8.39 -8.26 18.67
CA LEU A 4 -8.86 -9.60 19.03
C LEU A 4 -10.37 -9.72 18.83
N GLY A 5 -11.15 -8.76 19.36
CA GLY A 5 -12.60 -8.76 19.21
C GLY A 5 -13.06 -8.67 17.76
N LEU A 6 -12.43 -7.81 16.95
CA LEU A 6 -12.74 -7.69 15.52
C LEU A 6 -12.42 -8.98 14.76
N SER A 7 -11.27 -9.59 15.04
CA SER A 7 -10.84 -10.84 14.39
C SER A 7 -11.72 -12.02 14.79
N SER A 8 -12.09 -12.15 16.07
CA SER A 8 -13.01 -13.18 16.55
C SER A 8 -14.42 -13.02 15.96
N LEU A 9 -14.92 -11.78 15.84
CA LEU A 9 -16.21 -11.50 15.24
C LEU A 9 -16.22 -11.86 13.74
N ALA A 10 -15.18 -11.48 13.00
CA ALA A 10 -15.04 -11.85 11.59
C ALA A 10 -14.97 -13.38 11.39
N PHE A 11 -14.26 -14.09 12.28
CA PHE A 11 -14.13 -15.55 12.23
C PHE A 11 -15.47 -16.28 12.42
N VAL A 12 -16.35 -15.76 13.29
CA VAL A 12 -17.66 -16.37 13.56
C VAL A 12 -18.68 -16.05 12.46
N LEU A 13 -18.60 -14.86 11.86
CA LEU A 13 -19.60 -14.37 10.91
C LEU A 13 -19.34 -14.77 9.44
N LEU A 14 -18.10 -15.12 9.07
CA LEU A 14 -17.72 -15.39 7.69
C LEU A 14 -17.27 -16.85 7.48
N PRO A 15 -17.60 -17.46 6.32
CA PRO A 15 -17.07 -18.77 5.94
C PRO A 15 -15.53 -18.76 5.89
N PHE A 16 -14.91 -19.88 6.30
CA PHE A 16 -13.44 -20.03 6.34
C PHE A 16 -12.77 -19.71 4.99
N GLU A 17 -13.36 -20.15 3.88
CA GLU A 17 -12.84 -19.86 2.54
C GLU A 17 -12.83 -18.36 2.22
N GLU A 18 -13.85 -17.63 2.64
CA GLU A 18 -13.91 -16.17 2.44
C GLU A 18 -12.85 -15.45 3.28
N LEU A 19 -12.60 -15.92 4.50
CA LEU A 19 -11.56 -15.38 5.37
C LEU A 19 -10.17 -15.56 4.77
N VAL A 20 -9.87 -16.75 4.23
CA VAL A 20 -8.58 -17.03 3.57
C VAL A 20 -8.41 -16.18 2.32
N LYS A 21 -9.47 -16.04 1.49
CA LYS A 21 -9.45 -15.18 0.30
C LYS A 21 -9.22 -13.71 0.66
N LEU A 22 -9.93 -13.21 1.68
CA LEU A 22 -9.77 -11.83 2.16
C LEU A 22 -8.35 -11.60 2.69
N ASN A 23 -7.84 -12.50 3.54
CA ASN A 23 -6.50 -12.38 4.12
C ASN A 23 -5.41 -12.39 3.05
N SER A 24 -5.45 -13.34 2.12
CA SER A 24 -4.47 -13.44 1.03
C SER A 24 -4.49 -12.17 0.18
N SER A 25 -5.68 -11.67 -0.14
CA SER A 25 -5.84 -10.44 -0.93
C SER A 25 -5.33 -9.21 -0.17
N ALA A 26 -5.52 -9.13 1.14
CA ALA A 26 -4.97 -8.06 1.98
C ALA A 26 -3.43 -8.08 2.04
N ILE A 27 -2.82 -9.27 2.09
CA ILE A 27 -1.36 -9.43 2.04
C ILE A 27 -0.83 -8.93 0.69
N VAL A 28 -1.45 -9.38 -0.41
CA VAL A 28 -1.04 -8.97 -1.76
C VAL A 28 -1.25 -7.47 -1.96
N LEU A 29 -2.34 -6.91 -1.43
CA LEU A 29 -2.57 -5.48 -1.43
C LEU A 29 -1.45 -4.72 -0.70
N SER A 30 -0.90 -5.27 0.37
CA SER A 30 0.25 -4.68 1.07
C SER A 30 1.53 -4.69 0.22
N PHE A 31 1.69 -5.67 -0.68
CA PHE A 31 2.85 -5.74 -1.59
C PHE A 31 2.88 -4.63 -2.64
N ILE A 32 1.76 -3.95 -2.90
CA ILE A 32 1.68 -2.83 -3.85
C ILE A 32 2.63 -1.68 -3.47
N VAL A 33 2.86 -1.49 -2.17
CA VAL A 33 3.72 -0.41 -1.66
C VAL A 33 5.20 -0.67 -1.97
N GLY A 34 5.65 -1.93 -1.97
CA GLY A 34 7.06 -2.30 -2.15
C GLY A 34 7.67 -1.79 -3.46
N PRO A 35 7.06 -2.04 -4.62
CA PRO A 35 7.51 -1.52 -5.91
C PRO A 35 7.57 0.01 -5.98
N VAL A 36 6.63 0.71 -5.34
CA VAL A 36 6.65 2.19 -5.29
C VAL A 36 7.82 2.66 -4.43
N ALA A 37 7.98 2.05 -3.25
CA ALA A 37 9.05 2.39 -2.31
C ALA A 37 10.44 2.18 -2.91
N VAL A 38 10.69 1.06 -3.59
CA VAL A 38 12.01 0.78 -4.18
C VAL A 38 12.38 1.80 -5.26
N VAL A 39 11.41 2.27 -6.05
CA VAL A 39 11.67 3.29 -7.08
C VAL A 39 11.83 4.67 -6.44
N ALA A 40 10.96 5.05 -5.50
CA ALA A 40 11.07 6.31 -4.78
C ALA A 40 12.42 6.44 -4.04
N LEU A 41 12.83 5.40 -3.31
CA LEU A 41 14.09 5.38 -2.57
C LEU A 41 15.30 5.46 -3.50
N ARG A 42 15.23 4.84 -4.68
CA ARG A 42 16.33 4.94 -5.66
C ARG A 42 16.50 6.34 -6.24
N HIS A 43 15.43 7.13 -6.28
CA HIS A 43 15.49 8.54 -6.65
C HIS A 43 16.01 9.41 -5.51
N LEU A 44 15.64 9.11 -4.26
CA LEU A 44 16.02 9.90 -3.08
C LEU A 44 17.46 9.61 -2.61
N LEU A 45 17.91 8.36 -2.74
CA LEU A 45 19.25 7.91 -2.37
C LEU A 45 20.03 7.49 -3.62
N ALA A 46 20.25 8.43 -4.52
CA ALA A 46 21.01 8.19 -5.75
C ALA A 46 22.45 7.72 -5.46
N ASP A 47 23.10 8.32 -4.46
CA ASP A 47 24.52 8.11 -4.13
C ASP A 47 24.79 7.02 -3.08
N ALA A 48 23.75 6.37 -2.57
CA ALA A 48 23.92 5.30 -1.58
C ALA A 48 24.69 4.10 -2.15
N ARG A 49 25.60 3.50 -1.37
CA ARG A 49 26.23 2.22 -1.72
C ARG A 49 25.15 1.13 -1.80
N ARG A 50 24.98 0.53 -2.98
CA ARG A 50 23.98 -0.52 -3.23
C ARG A 50 24.66 -1.89 -3.35
N PRO A 51 24.49 -2.80 -2.38
CA PRO A 51 24.95 -4.19 -2.50
C PRO A 51 24.22 -4.93 -3.64
N LEU A 52 22.94 -4.61 -3.86
CA LEU A 52 22.09 -5.19 -4.89
C LEU A 52 21.89 -4.22 -6.07
N LYS A 53 22.42 -4.57 -7.25
CA LYS A 53 22.23 -3.80 -8.48
C LYS A 53 21.20 -4.48 -9.37
N LEU A 54 19.92 -4.12 -9.22
CA LEU A 54 18.89 -4.58 -10.17
C LEU A 54 18.91 -3.73 -11.44
N PRO A 55 19.14 -4.32 -12.63
CA PRO A 55 18.99 -3.63 -13.90
C PRO A 55 17.51 -3.25 -14.10
N ARG A 56 17.25 -2.07 -14.67
CA ARG A 56 15.90 -1.62 -15.09
C ARG A 56 14.81 -1.76 -14.01
N VAL A 57 15.13 -1.38 -12.76
CA VAL A 57 14.20 -1.46 -11.62
C VAL A 57 12.81 -0.89 -11.87
N GLN A 58 12.67 0.17 -12.66
CA GLN A 58 11.35 0.76 -12.95
C GLN A 58 10.44 -0.22 -13.69
N LEU A 59 10.99 -1.06 -14.58
CA LEU A 59 10.23 -2.09 -15.28
C LEU A 59 9.85 -3.23 -14.34
N ILE A 60 10.81 -3.71 -13.53
CA ILE A 60 10.57 -4.79 -12.57
C ILE A 60 9.54 -4.37 -11.53
N ALA A 61 9.67 -3.16 -10.99
CA ALA A 61 8.71 -2.58 -10.05
C ALA A 61 7.35 -2.35 -10.69
N GLY A 62 7.30 -1.81 -11.91
CA GLY A 62 6.05 -1.64 -12.65
C GLY A 62 5.34 -2.98 -12.87
N ALA A 63 6.07 -4.02 -13.27
CA ALA A 63 5.53 -5.37 -13.44
C ALA A 63 5.02 -5.96 -12.11
N ALA A 64 5.80 -5.83 -11.02
CA ALA A 64 5.38 -6.27 -9.70
C ALA A 64 4.10 -5.57 -9.24
N PHE A 65 3.98 -4.26 -9.45
CA PHE A 65 2.77 -3.51 -9.13
C PHE A 65 1.57 -4.00 -9.93
N ILE A 66 1.72 -4.19 -11.25
CA ILE A 66 0.66 -4.72 -12.12
C ILE A 66 0.22 -6.11 -11.65
N ILE A 67 1.17 -7.01 -11.39
CA ILE A 67 0.87 -8.38 -10.95
C ILE A 67 0.15 -8.37 -9.60
N SER A 68 0.61 -7.58 -8.63
CA SER A 68 -0.06 -7.45 -7.34
C SER A 68 -1.48 -6.91 -7.49
N THR A 69 -1.71 -5.87 -8.30
CA THR A 69 -3.07 -5.38 -8.54
C THR A 69 -3.94 -6.44 -9.23
N LEU A 70 -3.39 -7.19 -10.19
CA LEU A 70 -4.15 -8.20 -10.93
C LEU A 70 -4.58 -9.37 -10.04
N ILE A 71 -3.72 -9.81 -9.12
CA ILE A 71 -4.05 -10.84 -8.13
C ILE A 71 -5.19 -10.36 -7.23
N VAL A 72 -5.18 -9.10 -6.79
CA VAL A 72 -6.29 -8.52 -6.02
C VAL A 72 -7.55 -8.42 -6.87
N PHE A 73 -7.43 -8.03 -8.14
CA PHE A 73 -8.57 -7.96 -9.06
C PHE A 73 -9.24 -9.34 -9.27
N TRP A 74 -8.46 -10.41 -9.38
CA TRP A 74 -8.98 -11.78 -9.49
C TRP A 74 -9.69 -12.31 -8.25
N SER A 75 -9.44 -11.71 -7.08
CA SER A 75 -10.23 -12.01 -5.87
C SER A 75 -11.71 -11.63 -6.03
N GLY A 76 -11.99 -10.71 -6.95
CA GLY A 76 -13.32 -10.33 -7.36
C GLY A 76 -13.98 -9.27 -6.47
N TRP A 77 -15.07 -8.72 -6.98
CA TRP A 77 -15.80 -7.62 -6.34
C TRP A 77 -16.17 -7.89 -4.89
N PRO A 78 -16.74 -9.06 -4.52
CA PRO A 78 -17.09 -9.34 -3.13
C PRO A 78 -15.92 -9.21 -2.15
N THR A 79 -14.70 -9.52 -2.58
CA THR A 79 -13.50 -9.38 -1.77
C THR A 79 -12.99 -7.94 -1.77
N VAL A 80 -12.94 -7.29 -2.94
CA VAL A 80 -12.42 -5.93 -3.08
C VAL A 80 -13.21 -4.91 -2.26
N TRP A 81 -14.55 -4.96 -2.27
CA TRP A 81 -15.34 -4.00 -1.48
C TRP A 81 -15.17 -4.22 0.03
N ARG A 82 -15.06 -5.49 0.48
CA ARG A 82 -14.81 -5.82 1.88
C ARG A 82 -13.44 -5.34 2.34
N LEU A 83 -12.40 -5.51 1.51
CA LEU A 83 -11.09 -4.93 1.77
C LEU A 83 -11.16 -3.41 1.88
N GLY A 84 -11.93 -2.75 1.00
CA GLY A 84 -12.17 -1.31 1.07
C GLY A 84 -12.78 -0.89 2.41
N VAL A 85 -13.80 -1.61 2.89
CA VAL A 85 -14.41 -1.36 4.21
C VAL A 85 -13.41 -1.59 5.35
N CYS A 86 -12.66 -2.69 5.32
CA CYS A 86 -11.61 -2.96 6.32
C CYS A 86 -10.56 -1.85 6.36
N LEU A 87 -10.15 -1.35 5.19
CA LEU A 87 -9.21 -0.24 5.07
C LEU A 87 -9.80 1.05 5.64
N LEU A 88 -11.06 1.38 5.33
CA LEU A 88 -11.75 2.55 5.88
C LEU A 88 -11.85 2.49 7.40
N ILE A 89 -12.19 1.32 7.97
CA ILE A 89 -12.20 1.12 9.42
C ILE A 89 -10.80 1.35 9.99
N GLY A 90 -9.76 0.80 9.35
CA GLY A 90 -8.37 1.01 9.73
C GLY A 90 -7.98 2.48 9.74
N VAL A 91 -8.37 3.24 8.71
CA VAL A 91 -8.12 4.69 8.61
C VAL A 91 -8.87 5.45 9.70
N VAL A 92 -10.14 5.14 9.97
CA VAL A 92 -10.92 5.79 11.04
C VAL A 92 -10.27 5.54 12.41
N LEU A 93 -9.89 4.30 12.70
CA LEU A 93 -9.18 3.94 13.94
C LEU A 93 -7.82 4.64 14.04
N PHE A 94 -7.09 4.73 12.93
CA PHE A 94 -5.82 5.44 12.88
C PHE A 94 -5.99 6.93 13.18
N LEU A 95 -7.00 7.59 12.59
CA LEU A 95 -7.27 9.00 12.80
C LEU A 95 -7.77 9.32 14.21
N THR A 96 -8.62 8.46 14.81
CA THR A 96 -9.10 8.65 16.19
C THR A 96 -7.99 8.48 17.21
N ASN A 97 -7.12 7.47 17.03
CA ASN A 97 -5.98 7.22 17.92
C ASN A 97 -4.84 8.23 17.71
N SER A 98 -4.63 8.70 16.47
CA SER A 98 -3.53 9.62 16.16
C SER A 98 -3.82 11.07 16.49
N ARG A 99 -5.02 11.43 17.02
CA ARG A 99 -5.34 12.82 17.41
C ARG A 99 -4.32 13.44 18.38
N THR A 100 -3.56 12.62 19.12
CA THR A 100 -2.47 13.06 20.02
C THR A 100 -1.09 13.13 19.36
N ARG A 101 -0.87 12.56 18.16
CA ARG A 101 0.41 12.54 17.42
C ARG A 101 0.38 13.29 16.08
N LEU A 102 -0.79 13.69 15.61
CA LEU A 102 -1.04 14.41 14.36
C LEU A 102 -0.44 15.83 14.29
N ALA A 103 0.20 16.31 15.36
CA ALA A 103 0.82 17.63 15.45
C ALA A 103 2.03 17.83 14.51
N HIS A 104 2.61 16.76 13.94
CA HIS A 104 3.81 16.83 13.08
C HIS A 104 3.53 16.90 11.57
N GLY A 105 2.29 17.16 11.15
CA GLY A 105 1.93 17.30 9.74
C GLY A 105 1.83 15.94 9.05
N MET A 106 0.67 15.61 8.49
CA MET A 106 0.56 14.42 7.64
C MET A 106 1.16 14.71 6.28
N ASP A 107 2.01 13.80 5.80
CA ASP A 107 2.46 13.70 4.41
C ASP A 107 1.29 13.23 3.50
N LEU A 108 0.22 14.03 3.50
CA LEU A 108 -1.02 13.83 2.72
C LEU A 108 -0.77 13.89 1.22
N ALA A 109 0.23 14.68 0.79
CA ALA A 109 0.59 14.81 -0.61
C ALA A 109 1.21 13.51 -1.15
N GLU A 110 1.93 12.80 -0.28
CA GLU A 110 2.65 11.57 -0.59
C GLU A 110 1.70 10.37 -0.62
N ALA A 111 0.63 10.42 0.19
CA ALA A 111 -0.46 9.45 0.17
C ALA A 111 -1.56 9.75 -0.87
N ALA A 112 -1.47 10.85 -1.62
CA ALA A 112 -2.54 11.33 -2.51
C ALA A 112 -2.90 10.34 -3.66
N TRP A 113 -2.01 9.40 -3.98
CA TRP A 113 -2.26 8.38 -4.99
C TRP A 113 -3.13 7.21 -4.50
N LEU A 114 -3.23 7.00 -3.19
CA LEU A 114 -3.97 5.87 -2.62
C LEU A 114 -5.49 5.99 -2.84
N PRO A 115 -6.15 7.14 -2.57
CA PRO A 115 -7.60 7.26 -2.83
C PRO A 115 -7.99 6.97 -4.29
N PRO A 116 -7.36 7.56 -5.33
CA PRO A 116 -7.68 7.22 -6.71
C PRO A 116 -7.30 5.78 -7.08
N TYR A 117 -6.26 5.20 -6.45
CA TYR A 117 -5.91 3.79 -6.65
C TYR A 117 -7.05 2.88 -6.19
N PHE A 118 -7.52 3.05 -4.95
CA PHE A 118 -8.58 2.21 -4.38
C PHE A 118 -9.92 2.45 -5.06
N ALA A 119 -10.26 3.70 -5.40
CA ALA A 119 -11.46 4.02 -6.15
C ALA A 119 -11.46 3.36 -7.54
N GLY A 120 -10.34 3.45 -8.27
CA GLY A 120 -10.21 2.81 -9.57
C GLY A 120 -10.23 1.28 -9.48
N LEU A 121 -9.51 0.68 -8.52
CA LEU A 121 -9.54 -0.77 -8.29
C LEU A 121 -10.96 -1.26 -7.97
N GLY A 122 -11.69 -0.54 -7.11
CA GLY A 122 -13.09 -0.82 -6.80
C GLY A 122 -13.99 -0.70 -8.03
N ALA A 123 -13.85 0.37 -8.82
CA ALA A 123 -14.62 0.59 -10.04
C ALA A 123 -14.38 -0.52 -11.07
N PHE A 124 -13.11 -0.85 -11.38
CA PHE A 124 -12.79 -1.94 -12.30
C PHE A 124 -13.28 -3.28 -11.78
N SER A 125 -13.14 -3.56 -10.48
CA SER A 125 -13.63 -4.80 -9.88
C SER A 125 -15.15 -4.92 -9.96
N TYR A 126 -15.88 -3.82 -9.74
CA TYR A 126 -17.34 -3.78 -9.90
C TYR A 126 -17.78 -3.95 -11.37
N LEU A 127 -17.07 -3.32 -12.32
CA LEU A 127 -17.42 -3.36 -13.76
C LEU A 127 -16.93 -4.63 -14.47
N GLY A 128 -15.93 -5.31 -13.91
CA GLY A 128 -15.25 -6.44 -14.53
C GLY A 128 -15.97 -7.78 -14.36
N THR A 129 -15.33 -8.83 -14.87
CA THR A 129 -15.90 -10.18 -14.94
C THR A 129 -15.85 -10.93 -13.62
N PHE A 130 -14.94 -10.58 -12.71
CA PHE A 130 -14.69 -11.32 -11.47
C PHE A 130 -15.66 -10.90 -10.36
N GLY A 131 -16.90 -11.41 -10.40
CA GLY A 131 -17.93 -11.15 -9.39
C GLY A 131 -18.55 -9.75 -9.45
N GLY A 132 -18.21 -8.97 -10.48
CA GLY A 132 -18.84 -7.68 -10.81
C GLY A 132 -20.05 -7.84 -11.74
N ILE A 133 -20.51 -6.72 -12.32
CA ILE A 133 -21.64 -6.69 -13.24
C ILE A 133 -21.31 -7.22 -14.66
N GLY A 134 -20.02 -7.48 -14.94
CA GLY A 134 -19.59 -8.05 -16.23
C GLY A 134 -19.77 -7.11 -17.43
N LEU A 135 -19.75 -5.79 -17.22
CA LEU A 135 -19.88 -4.81 -18.30
C LEU A 135 -18.65 -4.83 -19.22
N ILE A 136 -17.47 -5.05 -18.64
CA ILE A 136 -16.23 -5.21 -19.36
C ILE A 136 -16.03 -6.71 -19.59
N GLY A 137 -15.96 -7.11 -20.87
CA GLY A 137 -15.75 -8.51 -21.22
C GLY A 137 -14.40 -9.05 -20.73
N PHE A 138 -14.38 -10.36 -20.47
CA PHE A 138 -13.18 -11.08 -20.06
C PHE A 138 -12.01 -10.84 -21.00
N GLY A 139 -10.84 -10.55 -20.44
CA GLY A 139 -9.61 -10.24 -21.16
C GLY A 139 -9.41 -8.74 -21.36
N TRP A 140 -10.46 -8.00 -21.73
CA TRP A 140 -10.41 -6.54 -21.77
C TRP A 140 -10.29 -5.94 -20.36
N ASP A 141 -10.94 -6.55 -19.38
CA ASP A 141 -10.82 -6.18 -17.97
C ASP A 141 -9.38 -6.34 -17.44
N ILE A 142 -8.69 -7.41 -17.82
CA ILE A 142 -7.28 -7.67 -17.51
C ILE A 142 -6.36 -6.62 -18.17
N ALA A 143 -6.59 -6.30 -19.44
CA ALA A 143 -5.79 -5.29 -20.14
C ALA A 143 -6.00 -3.89 -19.52
N LEU A 144 -7.25 -3.52 -19.24
CA LEU A 144 -7.59 -2.23 -18.65
C LEU A 144 -7.01 -2.08 -17.24
N ILE A 145 -7.11 -3.10 -16.40
CA ILE A 145 -6.53 -3.04 -15.04
C ILE A 145 -5.00 -2.96 -15.12
N ALA A 146 -4.36 -3.65 -16.06
CA ALA A 146 -2.91 -3.55 -16.23
C ALA A 146 -2.46 -2.13 -16.64
N VAL A 147 -3.20 -1.50 -17.57
CA VAL A 147 -2.95 -0.10 -17.97
C VAL A 147 -3.19 0.85 -16.79
N PHE A 148 -4.31 0.69 -16.08
CA PHE A 148 -4.63 1.46 -14.88
C PHE A 148 -3.52 1.34 -13.83
N SER A 149 -3.08 0.12 -13.52
CA SER A 149 -1.98 -0.14 -12.59
C SER A 149 -0.70 0.57 -13.00
N LEU A 150 -0.37 0.60 -14.29
CA LEU A 150 0.82 1.30 -14.76
C LEU A 150 0.69 2.83 -14.62
N VAL A 151 -0.48 3.39 -14.89
CA VAL A 151 -0.77 4.82 -14.68
C VAL A 151 -0.66 5.16 -13.20
N MET A 152 -1.29 4.37 -12.33
CA MET A 152 -1.26 4.57 -10.89
C MET A 152 0.14 4.38 -10.30
N PHE A 153 0.91 3.41 -10.79
CA PHE A 153 2.31 3.25 -10.41
C PHE A 153 3.13 4.50 -10.72
N ARG A 154 2.97 5.07 -11.92
CA ARG A 154 3.65 6.33 -12.28
C ARG A 154 3.17 7.50 -11.44
N PHE A 155 1.89 7.55 -11.09
CA PHE A 155 1.36 8.60 -10.22
C PHE A 155 1.94 8.47 -8.80
N ALA A 156 1.95 7.27 -8.23
CA ALA A 156 2.52 6.98 -6.92
C ALA A 156 4.00 7.36 -6.82
N VAL A 157 4.81 7.05 -7.85
CA VAL A 157 6.24 7.43 -7.90
C VAL A 157 6.43 8.95 -8.01
N ARG A 158 5.47 9.68 -8.60
CA ARG A 158 5.49 11.14 -8.64
C ARG A 158 5.11 11.77 -7.31
N CYS A 159 4.21 11.13 -6.55
CA CYS A 159 3.87 11.49 -5.17
C CYS A 159 4.98 11.13 -4.15
N ARG A 160 6.19 10.77 -4.58
CA ARG A 160 7.30 10.54 -3.64
C ARG A 160 7.62 11.82 -2.85
N LEU A 161 8.20 11.62 -1.68
CA LEU A 161 8.69 12.69 -0.81
C LEU A 161 9.68 13.61 -1.55
N SER A 162 9.68 14.90 -1.24
CA SER A 162 10.71 15.83 -1.74
C SER A 162 12.07 15.49 -1.14
N PRO A 163 13.19 15.62 -1.88
CA PRO A 163 14.54 15.37 -1.34
C PRO A 163 14.86 16.16 -0.06
N GLU A 164 14.33 17.37 0.06
CA GLU A 164 14.51 18.22 1.24
C GLU A 164 13.83 17.63 2.48
N LYS A 165 12.54 17.30 2.39
CA LYS A 165 11.78 16.62 3.46
C LYS A 165 12.43 15.29 3.85
N PHE A 166 12.90 14.53 2.85
CA PHE A 166 13.58 13.26 3.07
C PHE A 166 14.89 13.44 3.86
N ALA A 167 15.68 14.48 3.55
CA ALA A 167 16.91 14.79 4.28
C ALA A 167 16.62 15.16 5.74
N VAL A 168 15.56 15.93 6.00
CA VAL A 168 15.12 16.28 7.36
C VAL A 168 14.72 15.01 8.13
N GLN A 169 13.88 14.14 7.56
CA GLN A 169 13.45 12.89 8.21
C GLN A 169 14.64 11.97 8.52
N ILE A 170 15.58 11.79 7.59
CA ILE A 170 16.79 11.01 7.85
C ILE A 170 17.64 11.63 8.97
N ALA A 171 17.78 12.95 9.00
CA ALA A 171 18.55 13.63 10.04
C ALA A 171 17.92 13.46 11.43
N GLU A 172 16.59 13.60 11.52
CA GLU A 172 15.85 13.36 12.77
C GLU A 172 15.96 11.90 13.24
N GLU A 173 15.88 10.95 12.31
CA GLU A 173 15.96 9.53 12.64
C GLU A 173 17.37 9.13 13.09
N ARG A 174 18.42 9.64 12.42
CA ARG A 174 19.81 9.50 12.88
C ARG A 174 20.05 10.14 14.24
N ALA A 175 19.47 11.31 14.50
CA ALA A 175 19.59 11.96 15.81
C ALA A 175 18.94 11.12 16.93
N LYS A 176 17.79 10.49 16.65
CA LYS A 176 17.15 9.54 17.58
C LYS A 176 18.01 8.30 17.81
N GLU A 177 18.56 7.69 16.76
CA GLU A 177 19.44 6.53 16.89
C GLU A 177 20.68 6.82 17.74
N ILE A 178 21.31 7.99 17.57
CA ILE A 178 22.46 8.43 18.38
C ILE A 178 22.04 8.63 19.85
N ALA A 179 20.89 9.28 20.09
CA ALA A 179 20.38 9.51 21.44
C ALA A 179 19.95 8.21 22.16
N ASP A 180 19.51 7.20 21.42
CA ASP A 180 19.19 5.88 21.97
C ASP A 180 20.47 5.06 22.23
N SER A 181 21.42 5.08 21.29
CA SER A 181 22.72 4.41 21.44
C SER A 181 23.54 4.99 22.61
N GLY A 182 23.53 6.31 22.80
CA GLY A 182 24.18 6.95 23.95
C GLY A 182 23.57 6.51 25.28
N ARG A 183 22.23 6.46 25.37
CA ARG A 183 21.53 5.95 26.57
C ARG A 183 21.81 4.48 26.87
N THR A 184 22.04 3.65 25.84
CA THR A 184 22.43 2.25 26.06
C THR A 184 23.86 2.05 26.53
N VAL A 185 24.78 2.98 26.21
CA VAL A 185 26.18 2.92 26.66
C VAL A 185 26.32 3.43 28.10
N ASP A 186 25.57 4.49 28.47
CA ASP A 186 25.58 5.03 29.84
C ASP A 186 24.88 4.14 30.88
N ALA A 187 24.12 3.14 30.43
CA ALA A 187 23.36 2.21 31.28
C ALA A 187 24.09 0.87 31.57
N LEU A 188 25.32 0.70 31.05
CA LEU A 188 26.20 -0.46 31.28
C LEU A 188 27.38 -0.08 32.18
#